data_AF-A0A923WD24-F1
#
_entry.id   AF-A0A923WD24-F1
#
_cell.length_a   1.000
_cell.length_b   1.000
_cell.length_c   1.000
_cell.angle_alpha   90.00
_cell.angle_beta   90.00
_cell.angle_gamma   90.00
#
_symmetry.space_group_name_H-M   'P 1'
#
loop_
_entity.id
_entity.type
_entity.pdbx_description
1 polymer ?
#
loop_
_entity_poly.entity_id
_entity_poly.type
_entity_poly.pdbx_seq_one_letter_code
_entity_poly.pdbx_strand_id
1 'polypeptide(L)'
;MRTTSGHAALVYSPGVGLELLAHPLVVAPKLWYEAEFLFVGGRVDLTYYRYRNQNDLRLTPQVGLSLAGHGNLFYGVNIPLTPERLDVLNRHRLTLFFNFLEPFGKIGG
;
A
#
# COMPACT_ATOMS: atom_id res chain seq x y z
N MET A 1 23.65 12.85 26.14
CA MET A 1 23.44 13.59 24.89
C MET A 1 23.94 12.71 23.74
N ARG A 2 23.07 11.87 23.15
CA ARG A 2 23.43 11.03 22.00
C ARG A 2 23.24 11.86 20.74
N THR A 3 24.33 12.16 20.06
CA THR A 3 24.35 12.75 18.72
C THR A 3 23.79 11.71 17.75
N THR A 4 22.52 11.86 17.38
CA THR A 4 21.90 11.13 16.27
C THR A 4 22.53 11.63 14.98
N SER A 5 23.50 10.90 14.44
CA SER A 5 23.93 11.11 13.07
C SER A 5 22.73 10.84 12.17
N GLY A 6 22.26 11.88 11.47
CA GLY A 6 21.10 11.83 10.60
C GLY A 6 21.38 11.04 9.32
N HIS A 7 21.43 9.72 9.43
CA HIS A 7 21.43 8.84 8.26
C HIS A 7 19.98 8.64 7.83
N ALA A 8 19.62 9.19 6.67
CA ALA A 8 18.30 8.96 6.09
C ALA A 8 18.21 7.48 5.66
N ALA A 9 17.41 6.70 6.39
CA ALA A 9 17.18 5.31 6.07
C ALA A 9 16.11 5.22 4.97
N LEU A 10 16.45 4.53 3.89
CA LEU A 10 15.53 4.14 2.84
C LEU A 10 15.06 2.71 3.12
N VAL A 11 13.76 2.52 3.27
CA VAL A 11 13.15 1.23 3.62
C VAL A 11 12.36 0.74 2.42
N TYR A 12 12.50 -0.55 2.09
CA TYR A 12 11.73 -1.19 1.02
C TYR A 12 11.05 -2.45 1.55
N SER A 13 9.76 -2.60 1.24
CA SER A 13 8.95 -3.68 1.77
C SER A 13 8.03 -4.24 0.69
N PRO A 14 8.37 -5.38 0.05
CA PRO A 14 7.39 -6.15 -0.70
C PRO A 14 6.40 -6.81 0.26
N GLY A 15 5.17 -7.03 -0.19
CA GLY A 15 4.21 -7.77 0.61
C GLY A 15 3.06 -8.34 -0.19
N VAL A 16 2.37 -9.29 0.43
CA VAL A 16 1.22 -10.00 -0.11
C VAL A 16 0.15 -10.12 0.96
N GLY A 17 -1.11 -10.15 0.55
CA GLY A 17 -2.22 -10.18 1.50
C GLY A 17 -3.57 -10.22 0.82
N LEU A 18 -4.61 -9.94 1.61
CA LEU A 18 -5.99 -9.93 1.17
C LEU A 18 -6.62 -8.57 1.43
N GLU A 19 -7.46 -8.15 0.50
CA GLU A 19 -8.33 -7.00 0.62
C GLU A 19 -9.77 -7.47 0.73
N LEU A 20 -10.49 -6.93 1.71
CA LEU A 20 -11.88 -7.29 2.00
C LEU A 20 -12.78 -6.10 1.67
N LEU A 21 -13.72 -6.32 0.76
CA LEU A 21 -14.83 -5.41 0.54
C LEU A 21 -16.05 -5.99 1.26
N ALA A 22 -16.77 -5.18 2.05
CA ALA A 22 -17.91 -5.67 2.82
C ALA A 22 -19.22 -5.72 2.01
N HIS A 23 -19.42 -4.77 1.09
CA HIS A 23 -20.65 -4.62 0.32
C HIS A 23 -20.35 -4.31 -1.15
N PRO A 24 -20.41 -5.31 -2.05
CA PRO A 24 -20.58 -6.74 -1.80
C PRO A 24 -19.41 -7.36 -1.03
N LEU A 25 -19.65 -8.52 -0.39
CA LEU A 25 -18.58 -9.30 0.24
C LEU A 25 -17.64 -9.85 -0.84
N VAL A 26 -16.43 -9.28 -0.93
CA VAL A 26 -15.39 -9.70 -1.87
C VAL A 26 -14.08 -9.86 -1.12
N VAL A 27 -13.41 -10.99 -1.35
CA VAL A 27 -12.05 -11.24 -0.89
C VAL A 27 -11.14 -11.19 -2.12
N ALA A 28 -10.21 -10.25 -2.13
CA ALA A 28 -9.34 -10.00 -3.26
C ALA A 28 -7.86 -10.22 -2.87
N PRO A 29 -7.10 -11.06 -3.58
CA PRO A 29 -5.66 -11.11 -3.39
C PRO A 29 -5.02 -9.78 -3.77
N LYS A 30 -4.04 -9.38 -2.96
CA LYS A 30 -3.34 -8.11 -3.07
C LYS A 30 -1.84 -8.34 -2.94
N LEU A 31 -1.08 -7.76 -3.86
CA LEU A 31 0.36 -7.65 -3.81
C LEU A 31 0.73 -6.18 -3.66
N TRP A 32 1.85 -5.89 -3.01
CA TRP A 32 2.35 -4.52 -2.94
C TRP A 32 3.86 -4.45 -2.85
N TYR A 33 4.36 -3.28 -3.22
CA TYR A 33 5.73 -2.87 -2.98
C TYR A 33 5.72 -1.46 -2.40
N GLU A 34 6.48 -1.26 -1.34
CA GLU A 34 6.56 -0.01 -0.59
C GLU A 34 8.00 0.49 -0.53
N ALA A 35 8.16 1.81 -0.58
CA ALA A 35 9.43 2.51 -0.43
C ALA A 35 9.23 3.72 0.48
N GLU A 36 10.01 3.83 1.54
CA GLU A 36 9.91 4.91 2.51
C GLU A 36 11.24 5.62 2.71
N PHE A 37 11.19 6.95 2.79
CA PHE A 37 12.33 7.80 3.06
C PHE A 37 11.95 8.84 4.11
N LEU A 38 12.56 8.75 5.29
CA LEU A 38 12.27 9.62 6.43
C LEU A 38 10.78 9.64 6.79
N PHE A 39 10.08 10.74 6.45
CA PHE A 39 8.67 10.97 6.78
C PHE A 39 7.73 10.84 5.56
N VAL A 40 8.27 10.46 4.40
CA VAL A 40 7.50 10.29 3.17
C VAL A 40 7.64 8.87 2.67
N GLY A 41 6.56 8.37 2.08
CA GLY A 41 6.52 7.02 1.54
C GLY A 41 5.70 6.95 0.26
N GLY A 42 6.04 5.95 -0.54
CA GLY A 42 5.30 5.57 -1.72
C GLY A 42 5.02 4.07 -1.69
N ARG A 43 3.88 3.70 -2.25
CA ARG A 43 3.46 2.31 -2.36
C ARG A 43 2.76 2.08 -3.67
N VAL A 44 2.94 0.90 -4.24
CA VAL A 44 2.19 0.45 -5.41
C VAL A 44 1.51 -0.84 -5.03
N ASP A 45 0.18 -0.87 -5.14
CA ASP A 45 -0.61 -2.07 -4.95
C ASP A 45 -1.08 -2.65 -6.28
N LEU A 46 -1.14 -3.96 -6.35
CA LEU A 46 -1.86 -4.70 -7.38
C LEU A 46 -2.91 -5.57 -6.69
N THR A 47 -4.20 -5.27 -6.91
CA THR A 47 -5.32 -6.01 -6.29
C THR A 47 -6.20 -6.61 -7.39
N TYR A 48 -6.52 -7.89 -7.27
CA TYR A 48 -7.40 -8.58 -8.21
C TYR A 48 -8.75 -8.88 -7.54
N TYR A 49 -9.80 -8.19 -7.98
CA TYR A 49 -11.15 -8.40 -7.52
C TYR A 49 -11.89 -9.35 -8.46
N ARG A 50 -12.51 -10.38 -7.89
CA ARG A 50 -13.42 -11.26 -8.62
C ARG A 50 -14.76 -11.26 -7.92
N TYR A 51 -15.79 -10.79 -8.61
CA TYR A 51 -17.16 -10.83 -8.09
C TYR A 51 -18.13 -11.24 -9.19
N ARG A 52 -18.88 -12.31 -8.94
CA ARG A 52 -19.73 -12.98 -9.94
C ARG A 52 -18.94 -13.32 -11.21
N ASN A 53 -19.28 -12.68 -12.34
CA ASN A 53 -18.64 -12.87 -13.63
C ASN A 53 -17.82 -11.65 -14.06
N GLN A 54 -17.41 -10.80 -13.12
CA GLN A 54 -16.58 -9.62 -13.37
C GLN A 54 -15.20 -9.81 -12.75
N ASN A 55 -14.17 -9.49 -13.53
CA ASN A 55 -12.77 -9.49 -13.15
C ASN A 55 -12.23 -8.05 -13.19
N ASP A 56 -11.90 -7.48 -12.03
CA ASP A 56 -11.38 -6.12 -11.92
C ASP A 56 -9.96 -6.16 -11.33
N LEU A 57 -8.94 -6.05 -12.19
CA LEU A 57 -7.55 -5.93 -11.76
C LEU A 57 -7.20 -4.45 -11.62
N ARG A 58 -6.69 -4.04 -10.46
CA ARG A 58 -6.37 -2.64 -10.18
C ARG A 58 -4.93 -2.44 -9.78
N LEU A 59 -4.29 -1.46 -10.40
CA LEU A 59 -3.03 -0.89 -9.98
C LEU A 59 -3.30 0.36 -9.14
N THR A 60 -2.71 0.47 -7.96
CA THR A 60 -2.96 1.59 -7.05
C THR A 60 -1.65 2.21 -6.59
N PRO A 61 -1.06 3.13 -7.39
CA PRO A 61 0.01 3.99 -6.91
C PRO A 61 -0.50 4.88 -5.77
N GLN A 62 0.32 5.00 -4.73
CA GLN A 62 0.04 5.65 -3.47
C GLN A 62 1.26 6.42 -3.01
N VAL A 63 1.04 7.59 -2.42
CA VAL A 63 2.07 8.40 -1.78
C VAL A 63 1.50 9.04 -0.53
N GLY A 64 2.36 9.34 0.43
CA GLY A 64 1.95 10.11 1.60
C GLY A 64 3.00 10.13 2.69
N LEU A 65 2.51 10.18 3.92
CA LEU A 65 3.35 10.35 5.09
C LEU A 65 3.64 9.00 5.74
N SER A 66 4.90 8.80 6.10
CA SER A 66 5.36 7.67 6.90
C SER A 66 5.79 8.17 8.27
N LEU A 67 5.29 7.53 9.33
CA LEU A 67 5.70 7.82 10.71
C LEU A 67 6.85 6.88 11.09
N ALA A 68 7.97 7.02 10.36
CA ALA A 68 9.22 6.29 10.58
C ALA A 68 9.03 4.76 10.70
N GLY A 69 8.18 4.19 9.84
CA GLY A 69 7.95 2.75 9.77
C GLY A 69 6.94 2.19 10.78
N HIS A 70 6.36 2.99 11.68
CA HIS A 70 5.33 2.50 12.62
C HIS A 70 3.91 2.56 12.05
N GLY A 71 3.63 3.60 11.28
CA GLY A 71 2.30 3.82 10.73
C GLY A 71 2.35 4.78 9.56
N ASN A 72 1.55 4.49 8.55
CA ASN A 72 1.65 5.12 7.25
C ASN A 72 0.28 5.55 6.77
N LEU A 73 0.19 6.80 6.32
CA LEU A 73 -1.02 7.38 5.75
C LEU A 73 -0.75 7.74 4.31
N PHE A 74 -1.27 6.93 3.39
CA PHE A 74 -1.10 7.12 1.96
C PHE A 74 -2.41 7.46 1.28
N TYR A 75 -2.30 8.33 0.29
CA TYR A 75 -3.35 8.63 -0.65
C TYR A 75 -2.96 8.09 -2.02
N GLY A 76 -3.91 7.48 -2.71
CA GLY A 76 -3.68 6.86 -4.00
C GLY A 76 -4.86 6.91 -4.94
N VAL A 77 -4.58 6.47 -6.16
CA VAL A 77 -5.54 6.42 -7.25
C VAL A 77 -5.65 4.98 -7.73
N ASN A 78 -6.87 4.42 -7.65
CA ASN A 78 -7.19 3.10 -8.18
C ASN A 78 -7.32 3.19 -9.71
N ILE A 79 -6.36 2.62 -10.42
CA ILE A 79 -6.32 2.55 -11.88
C ILE A 79 -6.78 1.15 -12.30
N PRO A 80 -7.95 1.02 -12.95
CA PRO A 80 -8.39 -0.26 -13.47
C PRO A 80 -7.52 -0.65 -14.67
N LEU A 81 -6.95 -1.84 -14.64
CA LEU A 81 -6.18 -2.44 -15.72
C LEU A 81 -7.05 -3.31 -16.65
N THR A 82 -8.25 -3.67 -16.20
CA THR A 82 -9.23 -4.45 -16.97
C THR A 82 -10.41 -3.59 -17.45
N PRO A 83 -11.07 -3.97 -18.56
CA PRO A 83 -12.26 -3.26 -19.04
C PRO A 83 -13.47 -3.41 -18.12
N GLU A 84 -13.61 -4.59 -17.52
CA GLU A 84 -14.65 -4.89 -16.53
C GLU A 84 -14.32 -4.17 -15.21
N ARG A 85 -15.31 -3.45 -14.67
CA ARG A 85 -15.16 -2.62 -13.48
C ARG A 85 -16.21 -2.98 -12.45
N LEU A 86 -15.77 -3.12 -11.20
CA LEU A 86 -16.67 -3.10 -10.06
C LEU A 86 -17.00 -1.62 -9.73
N ASP A 87 -18.26 -1.22 -9.94
CA ASP A 87 -18.74 0.15 -9.70
C ASP A 87 -18.64 0.60 -8.24
N VAL A 88 -18.57 -0.37 -7.32
CA VAL A 88 -18.42 -0.13 -5.87
C VAL A 88 -17.02 0.37 -5.49
N LEU A 89 -16.04 0.24 -6.38
CA LEU A 89 -14.65 0.60 -6.10
C LEU A 89 -14.37 2.05 -6.53
N ASN A 90 -14.15 2.92 -5.54
CA ASN A 90 -13.82 4.33 -5.76
C ASN A 90 -12.49 4.50 -6.52
N ARG A 91 -12.36 5.58 -7.29
CA ARG A 91 -11.11 6.00 -7.94
C ARG A 91 -10.06 6.44 -6.92
N HIS A 92 -10.48 7.04 -5.81
CA HIS A 92 -9.58 7.55 -4.78
C HIS A 92 -9.52 6.58 -3.60
N ARG A 93 -8.31 6.37 -3.08
CA ARG A 93 -8.05 5.47 -1.96
C ARG A 93 -7.24 6.20 -0.90
N LEU A 94 -7.73 6.17 0.34
CA LEU A 94 -6.95 6.52 1.52
C LEU A 94 -6.62 5.23 2.26
N THR A 95 -5.34 4.99 2.48
CA THR A 95 -4.86 3.80 3.16
C THR A 95 -4.13 4.21 4.43
N LEU A 96 -4.57 3.64 5.54
CA LEU A 96 -3.89 3.70 6.83
C LEU A 96 -3.44 2.29 7.18
N PHE A 97 -2.16 2.11 7.47
CA PHE A 97 -1.65 0.82 7.94
C PHE A 97 -0.62 1.02 9.03
N PHE A 98 -0.52 0.01 9.90
CA PHE A 98 0.36 -0.01 11.06
C PHE A 98 1.26 -1.23 10.97
N ASN A 99 2.56 -1.02 11.11
CA ASN A 99 3.53 -2.10 11.19
C ASN A 99 3.81 -2.38 12.66
N PHE A 100 3.38 -3.55 13.13
CA PHE A 100 3.64 -3.99 14.51
C PHE A 100 4.99 -4.72 14.67
N LEU A 101 5.63 -5.05 13.55
CA LEU A 101 6.96 -5.67 13.49
C LEU A 101 7.96 -4.65 12.93
N GLU A 102 9.19 -4.66 13.45
CA GLU A 102 10.25 -3.81 12.91
C GLU A 102 10.50 -4.13 11.44
N PRO A 103 10.63 -3.13 10.55
CA PRO A 103 10.86 -3.35 9.13
C PRO A 103 12.20 -4.06 8.90
N PHE A 104 12.15 -5.22 8.26
CA PHE A 104 13.32 -5.95 7.78
C PHE A 104 13.92 -5.21 6.58
N GLY A 105 15.00 -4.46 6.81
CA GLY A 105 15.73 -3.79 5.72
C GLY A 105 16.14 -2.36 6.04
N LYS A 106 16.91 -2.16 7.10
CA LYS A 106 17.70 -0.94 7.26
C LYS A 106 19.00 -1.12 6.47
N ILE A 107 19.05 -0.68 5.22
CA ILE A 107 20.34 -0.50 4.53
C ILE A 107 20.87 0.87 4.97
N GLY A 108 21.67 0.86 6.03
CA GLY A 108 22.53 2.00 6.35
C GLY A 108 23.74 1.97 5.41
N GLY A 109 23.93 3.04 4.66
CA GLY A 109 25.20 3.38 4.01
C GLY A 109 26.11 4.11 4.97
#